data_AF-A0A6B3I1Z2-F1
#
_entry.id   AF-A0A6B3I1Z2-F1
#
_cell.length_a   1.000
_cell.length_b   1.000
_cell.length_c   1.000
_cell.angle_alpha   90.00
_cell.angle_beta   90.00
_cell.angle_gamma   90.00
#
_symmetry.space_group_name_H-M   'P 1'
#
loop_
_entity.id
_entity.type
_entity.pdbx_description
1 polymer ?
#
loop_
_entity_poly.entity_id
_entity_poly.type
_entity_poly.pdbx_seq_one_letter_code
_entity_poly.pdbx_strand_id
1 'polypeptide(L)'
;DSTVYLDLRRILHEVDPGAEWRQAYEEAGRIIRSFFWEPDMCGIDWDGVLDQYRPLVERVASPDEFADLLREVLGELGTSHAYVSPARRNEGPPHYQRA
;
A
#
# COMPACT_ATOMS: atom_id res chain seq x y z
N ASP A 1 12.77 20.16 34.04
CA ASP A 1 13.04 19.08 33.08
C ASP A 1 11.83 18.14 33.12
N SER A 2 11.03 18.06 32.06
CA SER A 2 9.70 17.42 32.10
C SER A 2 9.48 16.53 30.88
N THR A 3 10.30 15.50 30.75
CA THR A 3 10.11 14.45 29.76
C THR A 3 9.02 13.49 30.24
N VAL A 4 7.96 13.32 29.45
CA VAL A 4 6.89 12.35 29.69
C VAL A 4 6.98 11.24 28.65
N TYR A 5 7.01 10.00 29.10
CA TYR A 5 7.04 8.82 28.24
C TYR A 5 5.62 8.36 27.90
N LEU A 6 5.34 8.23 26.61
CA LEU A 6 4.07 7.72 26.09
C LEU A 6 4.19 6.23 25.77
N ASP A 7 3.29 5.42 26.31
CA ASP A 7 3.16 4.01 25.92
C ASP A 7 2.18 3.89 24.74
N LEU A 8 2.74 3.77 23.53
CA LEU A 8 1.97 3.70 22.28
C LEU A 8 1.09 2.45 22.20
N ARG A 9 1.35 1.39 22.98
CA ARG A 9 0.51 0.17 23.02
C ARG A 9 -0.88 0.42 23.59
N ARG A 10 -1.08 1.57 24.24
CA ARG A 10 -2.36 2.00 24.79
C ARG A 10 -3.25 2.70 23.76
N ILE A 11 -2.72 3.00 22.58
CA ILE A 11 -3.47 3.59 21.47
C ILE A 11 -4.10 2.43 20.70
N LEU A 12 -5.44 2.43 20.64
CA LEU A 12 -6.19 1.52 19.79
C LEU A 12 -6.42 2.20 18.45
N HIS A 13 -6.14 1.49 17.36
CA HIS A 13 -6.41 1.92 16.00
C HIS A 13 -7.51 1.02 15.44
N GLU A 14 -8.61 1.64 15.00
CA GLU A 14 -9.70 0.96 14.30
C GLU A 14 -9.53 1.21 12.81
N VAL A 15 -9.59 0.13 12.02
CA VAL A 15 -9.32 0.17 10.58
C VAL A 15 -10.42 -0.55 9.81
N ASP A 16 -10.72 -0.07 8.61
CA ASP A 16 -11.44 -0.80 7.58
C ASP A 16 -10.42 -1.26 6.53
N PRO A 17 -10.00 -2.55 6.56
CA PRO A 17 -8.98 -3.05 5.64
C PRO A 17 -9.34 -2.82 4.17
N GLY A 18 -10.62 -2.94 3.80
CA GLY A 18 -11.04 -2.74 2.41
C GLY A 18 -10.87 -1.28 1.98
N ALA A 19 -11.19 -0.34 2.87
CA ALA A 19 -10.97 1.08 2.60
C ALA A 19 -9.47 1.43 2.53
N GLU A 20 -8.65 0.85 3.42
CA GLU A 20 -7.20 1.03 3.39
C GLU A 20 -6.59 0.49 2.10
N TRP A 21 -6.98 -0.71 1.63
CA TRP A 21 -6.48 -1.26 0.37
C TRP A 21 -6.86 -0.41 -0.84
N ARG A 22 -8.10 0.08 -0.91
CA ARG A 22 -8.52 1.02 -1.96
C ARG A 22 -7.67 2.28 -1.95
N GLN A 23 -7.49 2.90 -0.78
CA GLN A 23 -6.73 4.13 -0.67
C GLN A 23 -5.25 3.91 -1.01
N ALA A 24 -4.65 2.84 -0.50
CA ALA A 24 -3.25 2.50 -0.76
C ALA A 24 -3.00 2.21 -2.24
N TYR A 25 -3.97 1.57 -2.92
CA TYR A 25 -3.90 1.32 -4.36
C TYR A 25 -3.91 2.62 -5.17
N GLU A 26 -4.86 3.53 -4.88
CA GLU A 26 -4.90 4.85 -5.53
C GLU A 26 -3.61 5.63 -5.28
N GLU A 27 -3.12 5.59 -4.05
CA GLU A 27 -1.93 6.33 -3.65
C GLU A 27 -0.67 5.78 -4.33
N ALA A 28 -0.53 4.46 -4.43
CA ALA A 28 0.55 3.82 -5.19
C ALA A 28 0.51 4.26 -6.66
N GLY A 29 -0.67 4.23 -7.30
CA GLY A 29 -0.86 4.70 -8.67
C GLY A 29 -0.48 6.17 -8.86
N ARG A 30 -0.89 7.03 -7.91
CA ARG A 30 -0.57 8.47 -7.90
C ARG A 30 0.91 8.73 -7.71
N ILE A 31 1.55 8.05 -6.77
CA ILE A 31 2.99 8.17 -6.51
C ILE A 31 3.79 7.75 -7.73
N ILE A 32 3.47 6.59 -8.33
CA ILE A 32 4.16 6.13 -9.54
C ILE A 32 4.04 7.17 -10.64
N ARG A 33 2.84 7.64 -10.97
CA ARG A 33 2.65 8.68 -11.99
C ARG A 33 3.46 9.95 -11.71
N SER A 34 3.50 10.37 -10.45
CA SER A 34 4.12 11.64 -10.06
C SER A 34 5.65 11.59 -10.06
N PHE A 35 6.23 10.41 -9.81
CA PHE A 35 7.65 10.25 -9.55
C PHE A 35 8.36 9.26 -10.49
N PHE A 36 7.64 8.71 -11.48
CA PHE A 36 8.28 7.92 -12.53
C PHE A 36 9.32 8.80 -13.25
N TRP A 37 10.46 8.19 -13.58
CA TRP A 37 11.62 8.93 -14.08
C TRP A 37 11.36 9.55 -15.46
N GLU A 38 10.49 8.92 -16.26
CA GLU A 38 10.06 9.42 -17.56
C GLU A 38 8.64 10.00 -17.46
N PRO A 39 8.44 11.32 -17.66
CA PRO A 39 7.15 11.96 -17.44
C PRO A 39 5.99 11.36 -18.23
N ASP A 40 6.25 10.90 -19.45
CA ASP A 40 5.23 10.27 -20.31
C ASP A 40 5.07 8.76 -20.04
N MET A 41 5.69 8.25 -18.97
CA MET A 41 5.63 6.85 -18.54
C MET A 41 5.98 5.87 -19.67
N CYS A 42 6.92 6.24 -20.55
CA CYS A 42 7.28 5.47 -21.74
C CYS A 42 6.10 5.20 -22.70
N GLY A 43 5.07 6.05 -22.70
CA GLY A 43 3.87 5.90 -23.52
C GLY A 43 2.84 4.90 -22.98
N ILE A 44 3.00 4.44 -21.73
CA ILE A 44 2.07 3.51 -21.08
C ILE A 44 0.82 4.28 -20.65
N ASP A 45 -0.36 3.75 -21.00
CA ASP A 45 -1.64 4.23 -20.49
C ASP A 45 -1.81 3.81 -19.02
N TRP A 46 -1.21 4.58 -18.13
CA TRP A 46 -1.19 4.24 -16.71
C TRP A 46 -2.56 4.31 -16.04
N ASP A 47 -3.45 5.20 -16.49
CA ASP A 47 -4.84 5.21 -16.04
C ASP A 47 -5.55 3.92 -16.44
N GLY A 48 -5.40 3.51 -17.70
CA GLY A 48 -5.95 2.26 -18.21
C GLY A 48 -5.45 1.03 -17.45
N VAL A 49 -4.15 0.98 -17.12
CA VAL A 49 -3.58 -0.08 -16.27
C VAL A 49 -4.25 -0.08 -14.90
N LEU A 50 -4.30 1.06 -14.21
CA LEU A 50 -4.92 1.11 -12.88
C LEU A 50 -6.40 0.67 -12.93
N ASP A 51 -7.14 1.10 -13.94
CA ASP A 51 -8.55 0.73 -14.09
C ASP A 51 -8.76 -0.76 -14.41
N GLN A 52 -7.84 -1.39 -15.13
CA GLN A 52 -7.87 -2.83 -15.41
C GLN A 52 -7.76 -3.66 -14.12
N TYR A 53 -6.89 -3.26 -13.19
CA TYR A 53 -6.60 -4.02 -11.98
C TYR A 53 -7.46 -3.61 -10.77
N ARG A 54 -8.01 -2.38 -10.77
CA ARG A 54 -8.85 -1.81 -9.70
C ARG A 54 -9.94 -2.77 -9.16
N PRO A 55 -10.69 -3.55 -9.98
CA PRO A 55 -11.69 -4.47 -9.45
C PRO A 55 -11.12 -5.61 -8.59
N LEU A 56 -9.85 -5.94 -8.75
CA LEU A 56 -9.19 -7.00 -7.98
C LEU A 56 -8.87 -6.57 -6.54
N VAL A 57 -8.76 -5.26 -6.29
CA VAL A 57 -8.52 -4.72 -4.93
C VAL A 57 -9.63 -5.16 -3.96
N GLU A 58 -10.87 -5.25 -4.44
CA GLU A 58 -12.03 -5.69 -3.65
C GLU A 58 -11.98 -7.17 -3.25
N ARG A 59 -11.06 -7.95 -3.83
CA ARG A 59 -10.88 -9.38 -3.54
C ARG A 59 -9.71 -9.67 -2.62
N VAL A 60 -8.93 -8.66 -2.27
CA VAL A 60 -7.75 -8.78 -1.41
C VAL A 60 -8.18 -8.99 0.04
N ALA A 61 -7.65 -10.04 0.67
CA ALA A 61 -7.91 -10.40 2.06
C ALA A 61 -6.64 -10.39 2.92
N SER A 62 -5.46 -10.19 2.34
CA SER A 62 -4.20 -10.14 3.11
C SER A 62 -3.17 -9.16 2.54
N PRO A 63 -2.21 -8.68 3.36
CA PRO A 63 -1.10 -7.85 2.88
C PRO A 63 -0.24 -8.51 1.79
N ASP A 64 -0.12 -9.84 1.83
CA ASP A 64 0.64 -10.60 0.84
C ASP A 64 -0.07 -10.55 -0.52
N GLU A 65 -1.39 -10.78 -0.55
CA GLU A 65 -2.22 -10.66 -1.76
C GLU A 65 -2.23 -9.23 -2.31
N PHE A 66 -2.27 -8.22 -1.44
CA PHE A 66 -2.17 -6.82 -1.87
C PHE A 66 -0.82 -6.52 -2.53
N ALA A 67 0.27 -7.03 -1.95
CA ALA A 67 1.60 -6.88 -2.50
C ALA A 67 1.74 -7.59 -3.85
N ASP A 68 1.16 -8.78 -3.99
CA ASP A 68 1.16 -9.52 -5.25
C ASP A 68 0.38 -8.77 -6.33
N LEU A 69 -0.81 -8.24 -6.01
CA LEU A 69 -1.56 -7.36 -6.92
C LEU A 69 -0.74 -6.16 -7.38
N LEU A 70 -0.07 -5.47 -6.46
CA LEU A 70 0.78 -4.33 -6.80
C LEU A 70 2.00 -4.75 -7.64
N ARG A 71 2.59 -5.93 -7.44
CA ARG A 71 3.70 -6.41 -8.28
C ARG A 71 3.28 -6.59 -9.73
N GLU A 72 2.09 -7.14 -9.97
CA GLU A 72 1.55 -7.26 -11.33
C GLU A 72 1.34 -5.88 -11.96
N VAL A 73 0.70 -4.96 -11.24
CA VAL A 73 0.42 -3.59 -11.70
C VAL A 73 1.69 -2.81 -12.00
N LEU A 74 2.69 -2.85 -11.11
CA LEU A 74 3.96 -2.18 -11.33
C LEU A 74 4.81 -2.90 -12.39
N GLY A 75 4.53 -4.18 -12.67
CA GLY A 75 5.16 -4.95 -13.74
C GLY A 75 4.84 -4.40 -15.13
N GLU A 76 3.65 -3.83 -15.31
CA GLU A 76 3.22 -3.19 -16.58
C GLU A 76 4.11 -2.00 -16.97
N LEU A 77 4.83 -1.40 -16.02
CA LEU A 77 5.77 -0.31 -16.28
C LEU A 77 6.96 -0.73 -17.16
N GLY A 78 7.19 -2.05 -17.33
CA GLY A 78 8.27 -2.57 -18.18
C GLY A 78 9.68 -2.18 -17.71
N THR A 79 9.83 -1.78 -16.44
CA THR A 79 11.10 -1.33 -15.86
C THR A 79 11.55 -2.26 -14.75
N SER A 80 12.88 -2.38 -14.60
CA SER A 80 13.46 -2.88 -13.36
C SER A 80 13.31 -1.84 -12.24
N HIS A 81 13.55 -2.27 -11.00
CA HIS A 81 13.57 -1.41 -9.80
C HIS A 81 12.23 -0.81 -9.34
N ALA A 82 11.10 -1.29 -9.87
CA ALA A 82 9.77 -1.03 -9.34
C ALA A 82 9.42 -2.07 -8.24
N TYR A 83 9.94 -1.85 -7.03
CA TYR A 83 9.83 -2.85 -5.96
C TYR A 83 8.58 -2.70 -5.10
N VAL A 84 8.00 -3.83 -4.73
CA VAL A 84 6.87 -3.92 -3.78
C VAL A 84 7.23 -4.90 -2.67
N SER A 85 7.01 -4.49 -1.42
CA SER A 85 7.11 -5.34 -0.23
C SER A 85 5.76 -5.38 0.48
N PRO A 86 5.33 -6.53 1.01
CA PRO A 86 4.09 -6.60 1.76
C PRO A 86 4.20 -5.83 3.08
N ALA A 87 3.09 -5.21 3.47
CA ALA A 87 2.93 -4.67 4.81
C ALA A 87 3.01 -5.81 5.84
N ARG A 88 3.42 -5.49 7.06
CA ARG A 88 3.50 -6.53 8.11
C ARG A 88 2.07 -6.98 8.48
N ARG A 89 1.85 -8.29 8.65
CA ARG A 89 0.55 -8.84 9.10
C ARG A 89 0.05 -8.31 10.45
N ASN A 90 0.88 -7.57 11.19
CA ASN A 90 0.59 -6.93 12.47
C ASN A 90 1.21 -5.53 12.51
N GLU A 91 0.88 -4.66 11.55
CA GLU A 91 1.26 -3.25 11.67
C GLU A 91 0.51 -2.60 12.83
N GLY A 92 1.28 -2.06 13.77
CA GLY A 92 0.79 -1.51 15.02
C GLY A 92 1.63 -1.98 16.20
N PRO A 93 1.67 -1.22 17.31
CA PRO A 93 2.27 -1.72 18.54
C PRO A 93 1.55 -3.02 18.97
N PRO A 94 2.27 -4.04 19.46
CA PRO A 94 1.63 -5.27 19.91
C PRO A 94 0.50 -4.94 20.89
N HIS A 95 -0.67 -5.57 20.69
CA HIS A 95 -1.83 -5.37 21.54
C HIS A 95 -1.41 -5.45 23.01
N TYR A 96 -1.76 -4.43 23.79
CA TYR A 96 -1.47 -4.42 25.22
C TYR A 96 -2.12 -5.62 25.90
N GLN A 97 -1.31 -6.62 26.25
CA GLN A 97 -1.73 -7.73 27.10
C GLN A 97 -1.50 -7.29 28.56
N ARG A 98 -2.59 -7.14 29.33
CA ARG A 98 -2.48 -7.11 30.79
C ARG A 98 -2.03 -8.49 31.26
N ALA A 99 -0.80 -8.58 31.78
CA ALA A 99 -0.42 -9.65 32.70
C ALA A 99 -1.11 -9.43 34.05
#